data_AF-Q9KIT7-F1
#
_entry.id   AF-Q9KIT7-F1
#
_cell.length_a   1.000
_cell.length_b   1.000
_cell.length_c   1.000
_cell.angle_alpha   90.00
_cell.angle_beta   90.00
_cell.angle_gamma   90.00
#
_symmetry.space_group_name_H-M   'P 1'
#
loop_
_entity.id
_entity.type
_entity.pdbx_description
1 polymer ?
#
loop_
_entity_poly.entity_id
_entity_poly.type
_entity_poly.pdbx_seq_one_letter_code
_entity_poly.pdbx_strand_id
1 'polypeptide(L)'
;EKKIKLATYASRCIENEILMYLRRNSKTRTEVSFDEPLNIDWDGNELLLSDVMGTENDTIYRNIEEQVDRKLLHKALDKLTDRERLIMELRFGLQDGEEKTQKDVA
;
A
#
# COMPACT_ATOMS: atom_id res chain seq x y z
N GLU A 1 18.38 32.74 45.28
CA GLU A 1 18.44 31.27 45.12
C GLU A 1 17.06 30.66 45.25
N LYS A 2 16.64 29.80 44.31
CA LYS A 2 15.37 29.08 44.44
C LYS A 2 15.54 27.98 45.50
N LYS A 3 14.91 28.12 46.68
CA LYS A 3 14.91 27.12 47.78
C LYS A 3 14.00 25.92 47.47
N ILE A 4 14.27 25.20 46.39
CA ILE A 4 13.49 24.01 46.03
C ILE A 4 14.20 22.79 46.60
N LYS A 5 13.48 21.96 47.37
CA LYS A 5 14.01 20.69 47.88
C LYS A 5 14.34 19.77 46.71
N LEU A 6 15.50 19.13 46.71
CA LEU A 6 15.95 18.22 45.65
C LEU A 6 14.89 17.17 45.29
N ALA A 7 14.20 16.62 46.29
CA ALA A 7 13.09 15.68 46.10
C ALA A 7 11.99 16.24 45.19
N THR A 8 11.60 17.51 45.37
CA THR A 8 10.57 18.16 44.55
C THR A 8 11.01 18.35 43.11
N TYR A 9 12.31 18.63 42.87
CA TYR A 9 12.85 18.73 41.52
C TYR A 9 12.93 17.34 40.85
N ALA A 10 13.47 16.34 41.56
CA ALA A 10 13.59 14.98 41.06
C ALA A 10 12.24 14.35 40.72
N SER A 11 11.21 14.53 41.57
CA SER A 11 9.86 14.04 41.29
C SER A 11 9.31 14.61 39.99
N ARG A 12 9.50 15.91 39.72
CA ARG A 12 9.06 16.54 38.47
C ARG A 12 9.81 16.02 37.25
N CYS A 13 11.12 15.78 37.38
CA CYS A 13 11.90 15.18 36.30
C CYS A 13 11.41 13.76 35.97
N ILE A 14 11.15 12.93 37.00
CA ILE A 14 10.64 11.56 36.83
C ILE A 14 9.25 11.57 36.19
N GLU A 15 8.33 12.41 36.68
CA GLU A 15 6.98 12.56 36.13
C GLU A 15 7.03 12.97 34.65
N ASN A 16 7.89 13.94 34.31
CA ASN A 16 8.07 14.38 32.94
C ASN A 16 8.58 13.25 32.03
N GLU A 17 9.52 12.43 32.48
CA GLU A 17 10.02 11.32 31.66
C GLU A 17 8.98 10.21 31.45
N ILE A 18 8.20 9.89 32.48
CA ILE A 18 7.06 8.96 32.33
C ILE A 18 6.06 9.53 31.32
N LEU A 19 5.71 10.81 31.42
CA LEU A 19 4.81 11.47 30.47
C LEU A 19 5.37 11.53 29.05
N MET A 20 6.68 11.71 28.89
CA MET A 20 7.34 11.67 27.58
C MET A 20 7.31 10.26 26.98
N TYR A 21 7.57 9.23 27.78
CA TYR A 21 7.47 7.83 27.37
C TYR A 21 6.04 7.48 26.91
N LEU A 22 5.03 7.81 27.71
CA LEU A 22 3.63 7.54 27.37
C LEU A 22 3.16 8.28 26.11
N ARG A 23 3.57 9.54 25.92
CA ARG A 23 3.27 10.30 24.68
C ARG A 23 3.93 9.73 23.45
N ARG A 24 5.10 9.10 23.59
CA ARG A 24 5.78 8.42 22.47
C ARG A 24 5.07 7.13 22.12
N ASN A 25 4.61 6.38 23.12
CA ASN A 25 3.90 5.10 22.97
C ASN A 25 2.44 5.27 22.52
N SER A 26 1.81 6.44 22.72
CA SER A 26 0.43 6.65 22.24
C SER A 26 0.27 6.55 20.72
N LYS A 27 1.37 6.66 19.95
CA LYS A 27 1.38 6.47 18.49
C LYS A 27 1.13 5.02 18.07
N THR A 28 1.50 4.05 18.89
CA THR A 28 1.37 2.61 18.61
C THR A 28 0.11 2.02 19.24
N ARG A 29 -0.74 2.84 19.90
CA ARG A 29 -1.94 2.38 20.62
C ARG A 29 -3.02 1.79 19.70
N THR A 30 -2.98 2.10 18.41
CA THR A 30 -3.89 1.55 17.40
C THR A 30 -3.33 0.33 16.69
N GLU A 31 -2.10 -0.08 17.01
CA GLU A 31 -1.50 -1.30 16.45
C GLU A 31 -2.11 -2.52 17.15
N VAL A 32 -2.45 -3.54 16.36
CA VAL A 32 -3.03 -4.80 16.82
C VAL A 32 -2.07 -5.91 16.40
N SER A 33 -1.84 -6.88 17.28
CA SER A 33 -0.98 -8.02 16.95
C SER A 33 -1.70 -8.94 15.97
N PHE A 34 -0.98 -9.47 14.99
CA PHE A 34 -1.54 -10.50 14.10
C PHE A 34 -1.81 -11.82 14.81
N ASP A 35 -1.10 -12.08 15.91
CA ASP A 35 -1.27 -13.25 16.76
C ASP A 35 -2.34 -13.06 17.85
N GLU A 36 -3.10 -11.95 17.82
CA GLU A 36 -4.19 -11.73 18.77
C GLU A 36 -5.44 -12.51 18.34
N PRO A 37 -6.07 -13.29 19.24
CA PRO A 37 -7.27 -14.05 18.91
C PRO A 37 -8.47 -13.11 18.72
N LEU A 38 -9.09 -13.15 17.54
CA LEU A 38 -10.35 -12.48 17.23
C LEU A 38 -11.53 -13.16 17.90
N ASN A 39 -11.51 -14.50 17.93
CA ASN A 39 -12.55 -15.32 18.51
C ASN A 39 -11.97 -16.64 19.04
N ILE A 40 -12.65 -17.24 20.00
CA ILE A 40 -12.31 -18.55 20.55
C ILE A 40 -13.57 -19.39 20.51
N ASP A 41 -13.52 -20.54 19.83
CA ASP A 41 -14.66 -21.46 19.78
C ASP A 41 -14.85 -22.19 21.12
N TRP A 42 -15.90 -23.00 21.23
CA TRP A 42 -16.19 -23.76 22.46
C TRP A 42 -15.18 -24.88 22.76
N ASP A 43 -14.37 -25.27 21.76
CA ASP A 43 -13.31 -26.26 21.88
C ASP A 43 -11.94 -25.62 22.23
N GLY A 44 -11.88 -24.29 22.28
CA GLY A 44 -10.67 -23.52 22.62
C GLY A 44 -9.76 -23.24 21.43
N ASN A 45 -10.21 -23.44 20.20
CA ASN A 45 -9.42 -23.05 19.02
C ASN A 45 -9.55 -21.54 18.80
N GLU A 46 -8.41 -20.91 18.56
CA GLU A 46 -8.30 -19.47 18.34
C GLU A 46 -8.41 -19.17 16.85
N LEU A 47 -9.29 -18.23 16.48
CA LEU A 47 -9.27 -17.57 15.18
C LEU A 47 -8.39 -16.33 15.30
N LEU A 48 -7.23 -16.31 14.63
CA LEU A 48 -6.31 -15.18 14.69
C LEU A 48 -6.69 -14.11 13.68
N LEU A 49 -6.21 -12.88 13.90
CA LEU A 49 -6.34 -11.82 12.92
C LEU A 49 -5.65 -12.20 11.60
N SER A 50 -4.47 -12.81 11.68
CA SER A 50 -3.71 -13.31 10.51
C SER A 50 -4.50 -14.27 9.61
N ASP A 51 -5.42 -15.06 10.18
CA ASP A 51 -6.22 -16.03 9.42
C ASP A 51 -7.26 -15.37 8.51
N VAL A 52 -7.68 -14.13 8.84
CA VAL A 52 -8.73 -13.40 8.13
C VAL A 52 -8.14 -12.35 7.18
N MET A 53 -6.88 -11.98 7.37
CA MET A 53 -6.19 -10.98 6.53
C MET A 53 -5.93 -11.55 5.12
N GLY A 54 -6.81 -11.21 4.18
CA GLY A 54 -6.66 -11.54 2.77
C GLY A 54 -5.87 -10.51 1.95
N THR A 55 -5.53 -10.88 0.71
CA THR A 55 -5.04 -9.94 -0.30
C THR A 55 -6.21 -9.18 -0.95
N GLU A 56 -5.92 -8.07 -1.63
CA GLU A 56 -6.94 -7.34 -2.41
C GLU A 56 -7.67 -8.29 -3.38
N ASN A 57 -9.00 -8.19 -3.45
CA ASN A 57 -9.85 -9.09 -4.22
C ASN A 57 -9.50 -9.15 -5.71
N ASP A 58 -8.94 -8.07 -6.26
CA ASP A 58 -8.63 -7.91 -7.69
C ASP A 58 -7.17 -8.25 -8.03
N THR A 59 -6.33 -8.63 -7.06
CA THR A 59 -4.90 -8.94 -7.27
C THR A 59 -4.67 -9.96 -8.40
N ILE A 60 -5.54 -10.98 -8.48
CA ILE A 60 -5.46 -12.02 -9.52
C ILE A 60 -6.13 -11.55 -10.80
N TYR A 61 -7.33 -10.97 -10.70
CA TYR A 61 -8.14 -10.57 -11.85
C TYR A 61 -7.47 -9.49 -12.70
N ARG A 62 -6.82 -8.50 -12.07
CA ARG A 62 -6.18 -7.37 -12.75
C ARG A 62 -5.16 -7.83 -13.79
N ASN A 63 -4.27 -8.76 -13.42
CA ASN A 63 -3.26 -9.30 -14.34
C ASN A 63 -3.87 -10.08 -15.50
N ILE A 64 -4.97 -10.81 -15.25
CA ILE A 64 -5.65 -11.59 -16.29
C ILE A 64 -6.36 -10.64 -17.26
N GLU A 65 -7.05 -9.63 -16.74
CA GLU A 65 -7.75 -8.61 -17.51
C GLU A 65 -6.77 -7.82 -18.39
N GLU A 66 -5.65 -7.35 -17.83
CA GLU A 66 -4.58 -6.68 -18.60
C GLU A 66 -4.04 -7.55 -19.75
N GLN A 67 -3.87 -8.87 -19.52
CA GLN A 67 -3.43 -9.77 -20.58
C GLN A 67 -4.49 -9.95 -21.68
N VAL A 68 -5.77 -9.98 -21.31
CA VAL A 68 -6.88 -10.06 -22.27
C VAL A 68 -6.97 -8.77 -23.07
N ASP A 69 -6.90 -7.62 -22.41
CA ASP A 69 -6.93 -6.31 -23.06
C ASP A 69 -5.77 -6.11 -24.02
N ARG A 70 -4.55 -6.52 -23.66
CA ARG A 70 -3.40 -6.50 -24.57
C ARG A 70 -3.65 -7.36 -25.81
N LYS A 71 -4.22 -8.56 -25.64
CA LYS A 71 -4.55 -9.43 -26.80
C LYS A 71 -5.62 -8.80 -27.69
N LEU A 72 -6.64 -8.17 -27.10
CA LEU A 72 -7.69 -7.48 -27.84
C LEU A 72 -7.14 -6.27 -28.59
N LEU A 73 -6.26 -5.49 -27.95
CA LEU A 73 -5.58 -4.35 -28.56
C LEU A 73 -4.76 -4.81 -29.77
N HIS A 74 -3.92 -5.83 -29.64
CA HIS A 74 -3.14 -6.35 -30.77
C HIS A 74 -4.02 -6.83 -31.92
N LYS A 75 -5.12 -7.55 -31.63
CA LYS A 75 -6.10 -7.95 -32.64
C LYS A 75 -6.79 -6.77 -33.32
N ALA A 76 -6.98 -5.65 -32.62
CA ALA A 76 -7.54 -4.44 -33.20
C ALA A 76 -6.52 -3.72 -34.09
N LEU A 77 -5.26 -3.65 -33.66
CA LEU A 77 -4.15 -3.08 -34.45
C LEU A 77 -3.90 -3.85 -35.75
N ASP A 78 -4.09 -5.17 -35.74
CA ASP A 78 -3.95 -6.00 -36.95
C ASP A 78 -5.00 -5.70 -38.03
N LYS A 79 -6.07 -4.95 -37.70
CA LYS A 79 -7.08 -4.50 -38.68
C LYS A 79 -6.73 -3.17 -39.34
N LEU A 80 -5.74 -2.45 -38.81
CA LEU A 80 -5.30 -1.18 -39.34
C LEU A 80 -4.36 -1.38 -40.53
N THR A 81 -4.24 -0.37 -41.38
CA THR A 81 -3.20 -0.35 -42.41
C THR A 81 -1.82 -0.22 -41.78
N ASP A 82 -0.77 -0.63 -42.49
CA ASP A 82 0.62 -0.55 -41.99
C ASP A 82 0.98 0.86 -41.49
N ARG A 83 0.50 1.89 -42.20
CA ARG A 83 0.73 3.30 -41.80
C ARG A 83 -0.02 3.66 -40.52
N GLU A 84 -1.30 3.31 -40.40
CA GLU A 84 -2.11 3.60 -39.21
C GLU A 84 -1.59 2.85 -37.98
N ARG A 85 -1.19 1.59 -38.17
CA ARG A 85 -0.56 0.77 -37.12
C ARG A 85 0.74 1.40 -36.62
N LEU A 86 1.62 1.82 -37.52
CA LEU A 86 2.88 2.50 -37.17
C LEU A 86 2.61 3.79 -36.38
N ILE A 87 1.61 4.57 -36.79
CA ILE A 87 1.23 5.79 -36.08
C ILE A 87 0.76 5.46 -34.66
N MET A 88 -0.07 4.44 -34.48
CA MET A 88 -0.57 4.01 -33.17
C MET A 88 0.55 3.48 -32.28
N GLU A 89 1.45 2.65 -32.82
CA GLU A 89 2.58 2.08 -32.08
C GLU A 89 3.53 3.18 -31.56
N LEU A 90 3.87 4.16 -32.41
CA LEU A 90 4.71 5.31 -32.04
C LEU A 90 3.99 6.27 -31.08
N ARG A 91 2.70 6.51 -31.27
CA ARG A 91 1.94 7.46 -30.43
C ARG A 91 1.85 6.98 -28.98
N PHE A 92 1.62 5.70 -28.78
CA PHE A 92 1.35 5.12 -27.47
C PHE A 92 2.50 4.25 -26.93
N GLY A 93 3.67 4.27 -27.56
CA GLY A 93 4.84 3.51 -27.12
C GLY A 93 4.57 2.01 -27.02
N LEU A 94 3.75 1.44 -27.91
CA LEU A 94 3.25 0.06 -27.77
C LEU A 94 4.34 -1.01 -27.99
N GLN A 95 5.51 -0.61 -28.48
CA GLN A 95 6.62 -1.50 -28.78
C GLN A 95 7.87 -1.22 -27.93
N ASP A 96 8.24 0.06 -27.76
CA ASP A 96 9.45 0.52 -27.06
C ASP A 96 9.17 1.23 -25.73
N GLY A 97 7.90 1.50 -25.41
CA GLY A 97 7.48 2.22 -24.21
C GLY A 97 7.60 3.73 -24.30
N GLU A 98 8.02 4.28 -25.44
CA GLU A 98 8.24 5.71 -25.62
C GLU A 98 7.11 6.34 -26.45
N GLU A 99 6.32 7.21 -25.82
CA GLU A 99 5.20 7.89 -26.47
C GLU A 99 5.66 9.10 -27.31
N LYS A 100 5.21 9.19 -28.56
CA LYS A 100 5.53 10.30 -29.47
C LYS A 100 4.39 11.30 -29.64
N THR A 101 4.70 12.59 -29.68
CA THR A 101 3.67 13.62 -29.86
C THR A 101 3.15 13.65 -31.30
N GLN A 102 2.03 14.33 -31.57
CA GLN A 102 1.36 14.25 -32.87
C GLN A 102 2.24 14.85 -33.97
N LYS A 103 3.11 15.80 -33.59
CA LYS A 103 4.12 16.39 -34.47
C LYS A 103 5.25 15.41 -34.80
N ASP A 104 5.55 14.49 -33.90
CA ASP A 104 6.65 13.53 -34.03
C ASP A 104 6.26 12.28 -34.84
N VAL A 105 4.95 12.02 -34.99
CA VAL A 105 4.40 10.90 -35.79
C VAL A 105 3.88 11.32 -37.17
N ALA A 106 3.82 12.63 -37.46
CA ALA A 106 3.26 13.19 -38.69
C ALA A 106 4.21 13.12 -39.89
#